data_AF-A0A7J6KLP2-F1
#
_entry.id   AF-A0A7J6KLP2-F1
#
_cell.length_a   1.000
_cell.length_b   1.000
_cell.length_c   1.000
_cell.angle_alpha   90.00
_cell.angle_beta   90.00
_cell.angle_gamma   90.00
#
_symmetry.space_group_name_H-M   'P 1'
#
loop_
_entity.id
_entity.type
_entity.pdbx_description
1 polymer ?
#
loop_
_entity_poly.entity_id
_entity_poly.type
_entity_poly.pdbx_seq_one_letter_code
_entity_poly.pdbx_strand_id
1 'polypeptide(L)'
;PQHCTLLCGMAPRSTRRGIKTSRGNSSLALSLAEDRNGQSLQRAVNKFRGLTYARSTRSTMSARMRLWSRLSNGLGIPVVPLTGYGVETICSILRASGYRSAVNYLNSAITFNRDQGHALDVGTEGAIKRARMACTRNLGPPQRMRGITLQELRTLTRKLKGFYAVQRVAGYLLASWFLLRCSELIALDIRHVEFDEVQSVVSITIASSKMDQSAFGC
;
A
#
# COMPACT_ATOMS: atom_id res chain seq x y z
N PRO A 1 -37.52 -23.02 -11.02
CA PRO A 1 -37.17 -23.62 -9.70
C PRO A 1 -36.16 -24.76 -9.87
N GLN A 2 -35.01 -24.65 -9.19
CA GLN A 2 -33.90 -25.64 -9.14
C GLN A 2 -33.11 -25.74 -10.46
N HIS A 3 -31.80 -25.53 -10.57
CA HIS A 3 -30.68 -25.71 -9.64
C HIS A 3 -29.59 -24.66 -9.93
N CYS A 4 -29.26 -23.84 -8.92
CA CYS A 4 -28.04 -23.03 -8.89
C CYS A 4 -27.31 -23.44 -7.60
N THR A 5 -26.56 -24.53 -7.66
CA THR A 5 -25.91 -25.12 -6.48
C THR A 5 -24.53 -25.65 -6.83
N LEU A 6 -23.68 -24.82 -7.41
CA LEU A 6 -22.26 -25.11 -7.55
C LEU A 6 -21.49 -23.78 -7.47
N LEU A 7 -21.18 -23.34 -6.24
CA LEU A 7 -20.08 -22.42 -5.90
C LEU A 7 -20.00 -22.27 -4.38
N CYS A 8 -19.94 -23.40 -3.66
CA CYS A 8 -19.59 -23.42 -2.24
C CYS A 8 -18.24 -24.11 -2.09
N GLY A 9 -17.17 -23.34 -2.23
CA GLY A 9 -15.79 -23.83 -2.12
C GLY A 9 -14.76 -22.74 -1.89
N MET A 10 -15.18 -21.50 -1.68
CA MET A 10 -14.29 -20.44 -1.19
C MET A 10 -14.56 -20.28 0.30
N ALA A 11 -13.58 -20.67 1.11
CA ALA A 11 -13.58 -20.38 2.54
C ALA A 11 -13.95 -18.90 2.76
N PRO A 12 -14.78 -18.57 3.75
CA PRO A 12 -15.15 -17.19 4.03
C PRO A 12 -13.87 -16.38 4.23
N ARG A 13 -13.57 -15.47 3.28
CA ARG A 13 -12.46 -14.53 3.44
C ARG A 13 -12.74 -13.76 4.73
N SER A 14 -11.82 -13.85 5.69
CA SER A 14 -11.99 -13.17 6.97
C SER A 14 -12.25 -11.69 6.69
N THR A 15 -13.45 -11.23 6.98
CA THR A 15 -13.74 -9.79 7.06
C THR A 15 -12.69 -9.19 8.00
N ARG A 16 -12.02 -8.12 7.56
CA ARG A 16 -11.14 -7.37 8.47
C ARG A 16 -12.06 -6.80 9.55
N ARG A 17 -12.19 -7.51 10.66
CA ARG A 17 -12.93 -7.02 11.81
C ARG A 17 -12.24 -5.73 12.25
N GLY A 18 -12.99 -4.63 12.28
CA GLY A 18 -12.54 -3.39 12.90
C GLY A 18 -11.95 -3.69 14.28
N ILE A 19 -10.94 -2.91 14.68
CA ILE A 19 -10.30 -3.07 15.98
C ILE A 19 -11.39 -2.83 17.03
N LYS A 20 -11.80 -3.86 17.77
CA LYS A 20 -12.67 -3.68 18.94
C LYS A 20 -11.87 -2.90 19.99
N THR A 21 -12.11 -1.61 20.08
CA THR A 21 -11.56 -0.77 21.14
C THR A 21 -12.30 -1.07 22.43
N SER A 22 -11.66 -1.83 23.33
CA SER A 22 -12.11 -1.98 24.72
C SER A 22 -11.67 -0.76 25.53
N ARG A 23 -12.36 -0.45 26.64
CA ARG A 23 -11.77 0.38 27.71
C ARG A 23 -10.39 -0.21 28.05
N GLY A 24 -9.36 0.63 27.99
CA GLY A 24 -7.96 0.20 28.19
C GLY A 24 -7.72 -0.42 29.57
N ASN A 25 -6.63 -1.17 29.71
CA ASN A 25 -6.25 -1.83 30.96
C ASN A 25 -5.03 -1.11 31.58
N SER A 26 -5.25 -0.37 32.67
CA SER A 26 -4.21 0.41 33.34
C SER A 26 -3.16 -0.45 34.06
N SER A 27 -3.55 -1.58 34.66
CA SER A 27 -2.59 -2.47 35.32
C SER A 27 -1.66 -3.15 34.32
N LEU A 28 -2.18 -3.53 33.14
CA LEU A 28 -1.35 -4.03 32.05
C LEU A 28 -0.35 -2.95 31.58
N ALA A 29 -0.79 -1.71 31.43
CA ALA A 29 0.09 -0.62 31.02
C ALA A 29 1.24 -0.38 32.01
N LEU A 30 0.95 -0.41 33.32
CA LEU A 30 1.97 -0.29 34.38
C LEU A 30 2.92 -1.48 34.39
N SER A 31 2.41 -2.71 34.25
CA SER A 31 3.27 -3.91 34.20
C SER A 31 4.24 -3.90 33.02
N LEU A 32 3.82 -3.38 31.86
CA LEU A 32 4.70 -3.20 30.70
C LEU A 32 5.75 -2.10 30.91
N ALA A 33 5.43 -1.08 31.71
CA ALA A 33 6.36 -0.01 32.05
C ALA A 33 7.40 -0.45 33.10
N GLU A 34 7.01 -1.34 34.01
CA GLU A 34 7.91 -1.98 34.99
C GLU A 34 8.87 -2.97 34.32
N ASP A 35 8.44 -3.64 33.24
CA ASP A 35 9.24 -4.58 32.44
C ASP A 35 10.24 -3.89 31.48
N ARG A 36 11.10 -3.01 32.02
CA ARG A 36 11.97 -2.11 31.23
C ARG A 36 12.89 -2.81 30.22
N ASN A 37 13.33 -4.04 30.52
CA ASN A 37 14.21 -4.84 29.65
C ASN A 37 13.59 -6.16 29.23
N GLY A 38 12.35 -6.47 29.61
CA GLY A 38 11.80 -7.78 29.31
C GLY A 38 11.18 -7.88 27.93
N GLN A 39 10.89 -9.13 27.60
CA GLN A 39 10.38 -9.51 26.29
C GLN A 39 8.99 -8.93 26.03
N SER A 40 8.21 -8.62 27.06
CA SER A 40 6.83 -8.13 26.90
C SER A 40 6.82 -6.71 26.36
N LEU A 41 7.65 -5.82 26.91
CA LEU A 41 7.83 -4.46 26.39
C LEU A 41 8.37 -4.48 24.96
N GLN A 42 9.41 -5.29 24.69
CA GLN A 42 9.97 -5.40 23.34
C GLN A 42 8.95 -5.89 22.31
N ARG A 43 8.14 -6.90 22.65
CA ARG A 43 7.04 -7.39 21.79
C ARG A 43 6.00 -6.30 21.53
N ALA A 44 5.62 -5.54 22.56
CA ALA A 44 4.67 -4.43 22.43
C ALA A 44 5.21 -3.32 21.52
N VAL A 45 6.47 -2.90 21.72
CA VAL A 45 7.16 -1.91 20.87
C VAL A 45 7.27 -2.40 19.43
N ASN A 46 7.66 -3.66 19.21
CA ASN A 46 7.77 -4.24 17.87
C ASN A 46 6.40 -4.34 17.18
N LYS A 47 5.35 -4.71 17.92
CA LYS A 47 3.98 -4.73 17.41
C LYS A 47 3.54 -3.31 17.00
N PHE A 48 3.81 -2.31 17.84
CA PHE A 48 3.50 -0.91 17.55
C PHE A 48 4.25 -0.39 16.31
N ARG A 49 5.56 -0.60 16.23
CA ARG A 49 6.38 -0.28 15.05
C ARG A 49 5.85 -0.96 13.77
N GLY A 50 5.32 -2.18 13.90
CA GLY A 50 4.68 -2.91 12.82
C GLY A 50 3.38 -2.29 12.29
N LEU A 51 2.74 -1.41 13.07
CA LEU A 51 1.51 -0.68 12.70
C LEU A 51 1.79 0.67 12.03
N THR A 52 2.99 1.23 12.19
CA THR A 52 3.38 2.54 11.65
C THR A 52 3.17 2.65 10.13
N TYR A 53 3.41 1.54 9.41
CA TYR A 53 3.24 1.48 7.96
C TYR A 53 2.30 0.36 7.54
N ALA A 54 1.38 0.69 6.62
CA ALA A 54 0.57 -0.29 5.92
C ALA A 54 1.44 -1.40 5.30
N ARG A 55 0.91 -2.63 5.26
CA ARG A 55 1.65 -3.81 4.74
C ARG A 55 2.19 -3.60 3.32
N SER A 56 1.41 -2.96 2.45
CA SER A 56 1.81 -2.62 1.08
C SER A 56 2.98 -1.63 1.04
N THR A 57 2.95 -0.60 1.91
CA THR A 57 4.05 0.36 2.06
C THR A 57 5.33 -0.33 2.51
N ARG A 58 5.25 -1.19 3.54
CA ARG A 58 6.42 -1.97 4.03
C ARG A 58 7.03 -2.84 2.95
N SER A 59 6.20 -3.59 2.20
CA SER A 59 6.67 -4.44 1.11
C SER A 59 7.40 -3.62 0.03
N THR A 60 6.86 -2.46 -0.31
CA THR A 60 7.44 -1.59 -1.33
C THR A 60 8.74 -0.94 -0.86
N MET A 61 8.80 -0.47 0.39
CA MET A 61 10.03 0.06 0.98
C MET A 61 11.12 -1.01 1.09
N SER A 62 10.78 -2.22 1.53
CA SER A 62 11.72 -3.34 1.60
C SER A 62 12.32 -3.70 0.24
N ALA A 63 11.50 -3.75 -0.82
CA ALA A 63 11.99 -4.00 -2.17
C ALA A 63 12.97 -2.90 -2.65
N ARG A 64 12.67 -1.63 -2.35
CA ARG A 64 13.56 -0.51 -2.68
C ARG A 64 14.87 -0.55 -1.90
N MET A 65 14.78 -0.79 -0.59
CA MET A 65 15.95 -0.91 0.27
C MET A 65 16.83 -2.10 -0.11
N ARG A 66 16.25 -3.18 -0.63
CA ARG A 66 17.03 -4.31 -1.16
C ARG A 66 17.92 -3.89 -2.33
N LEU A 67 17.38 -3.16 -3.31
CA LEU A 67 18.20 -2.66 -4.41
C LEU A 67 19.23 -1.65 -3.93
N TRP A 68 18.82 -0.70 -3.09
CA TRP A 68 19.72 0.30 -2.51
C TRP A 68 20.90 -0.36 -1.80
N SER A 69 20.62 -1.33 -0.91
CA SER A 69 21.67 -2.04 -0.15
C SER A 69 22.59 -2.85 -1.05
N ARG A 70 22.08 -3.45 -2.12
CA ARG A 70 22.92 -4.16 -3.11
C ARG A 70 23.88 -3.21 -3.82
N LEU A 71 23.40 -2.02 -4.21
CA LEU A 71 24.24 -0.99 -4.84
C LEU A 71 25.28 -0.45 -3.86
N SER A 72 24.85 -0.10 -2.64
CA SER A 72 25.73 0.33 -1.55
C SER A 72 26.86 -0.69 -1.29
N ASN A 73 26.50 -1.95 -1.06
CA ASN A 73 27.46 -3.02 -0.78
C ASN A 73 28.43 -3.25 -1.95
N GLY A 74 27.93 -3.24 -3.19
CA GLY A 74 28.76 -3.40 -4.38
C GLY A 74 29.77 -2.26 -4.59
N LEU A 75 29.50 -1.08 -4.03
CA LEU A 75 30.37 0.10 -4.10
C LEU A 75 31.22 0.28 -2.83
N GLY A 76 31.08 -0.58 -1.82
CA GLY A 76 31.71 -0.38 -0.52
C GLY A 76 31.21 0.85 0.25
N ILE A 77 30.02 1.34 -0.08
CA ILE A 77 29.41 2.52 0.55
C ILE A 77 28.48 2.03 1.67
N PRO A 78 28.53 2.63 2.88
CA PRO A 78 27.60 2.27 3.95
C PRO A 78 26.15 2.54 3.54
N VAL A 79 25.25 1.61 3.88
CA VAL A 79 23.79 1.79 3.67
C VAL A 79 23.25 2.86 4.63
N VAL A 80 23.71 2.81 5.87
CA VAL A 80 23.52 3.82 6.92
C VAL A 80 24.84 3.95 7.71
N PRO A 81 25.20 5.14 8.21
CA PRO A 81 24.54 6.42 7.97
C PRO A 81 24.64 6.85 6.50
N LEU A 82 23.62 7.56 6.01
CA LEU A 82 23.65 8.15 4.67
C LEU A 82 24.71 9.24 4.61
N THR A 83 25.53 9.18 3.57
CA THR A 83 26.53 10.21 3.26
C THR A 83 26.17 10.93 1.97
N GLY A 84 26.57 12.19 1.83
CA GLY A 84 26.37 12.96 0.60
C GLY A 84 26.94 12.25 -0.64
N TYR A 85 28.15 11.69 -0.53
CA TYR A 85 28.77 10.89 -1.60
C TYR A 85 27.95 9.65 -1.96
N GLY A 86 27.46 8.91 -0.96
CA GLY A 86 26.63 7.72 -1.19
C GLY A 86 25.31 8.04 -1.88
N VAL A 87 24.66 9.12 -1.46
CA VAL A 87 23.41 9.61 -2.08
C VAL A 87 23.64 9.97 -3.55
N GLU A 88 24.66 10.79 -3.84
CA GLU A 88 24.95 11.22 -5.21
C GLU A 88 25.31 10.04 -6.12
N THR A 89 26.16 9.14 -5.65
CA THR A 89 26.63 7.99 -6.43
C THR A 89 25.49 7.05 -6.77
N ILE A 90 24.70 6.62 -5.76
CA ILE A 90 23.62 5.66 -5.97
C ILE A 90 22.50 6.29 -6.81
N CYS A 91 22.14 7.56 -6.56
CA CYS A 91 21.13 8.24 -7.37
C CYS A 91 21.59 8.44 -8.82
N SER A 92 22.87 8.69 -9.05
CA SER A 92 23.44 8.78 -10.40
C SER A 92 23.37 7.45 -11.14
N ILE A 93 23.70 6.34 -10.48
CA ILE A 93 23.58 4.99 -11.06
C ILE A 93 22.12 4.67 -11.40
N LEU A 94 21.18 4.91 -10.47
CA LEU A 94 19.75 4.68 -10.71
C LEU A 94 19.24 5.51 -11.89
N ARG A 95 19.70 6.76 -12.00
CA ARG A 95 19.33 7.63 -13.13
C ARG A 95 19.94 7.13 -14.44
N ALA A 96 21.23 6.79 -14.45
CA ALA A 96 21.94 6.30 -15.64
C ALA A 96 21.36 4.96 -16.16
N SER A 97 20.87 4.11 -15.25
CA SER A 97 20.19 2.84 -15.59
C SER A 97 18.71 3.00 -15.95
N GLY A 98 18.20 4.22 -16.06
CA GLY A 98 16.84 4.49 -16.55
C GLY A 98 15.72 4.34 -15.52
N TYR A 99 16.02 4.24 -14.22
CA TYR A 99 14.98 4.19 -13.18
C TYR A 99 14.27 5.54 -13.05
N ARG A 100 13.10 5.67 -13.67
CA ARG A 100 12.20 6.83 -13.49
C ARG A 100 11.77 7.05 -12.03
N SER A 101 11.85 6.00 -11.21
CA SER A 101 11.48 6.00 -9.79
C SER A 101 12.66 6.19 -8.83
N ALA A 102 13.84 6.64 -9.30
CA ALA A 102 15.03 6.83 -8.48
C ALA A 102 14.78 7.63 -7.18
N VAL A 103 13.94 8.68 -7.24
CA VAL A 103 13.55 9.48 -6.07
C VAL A 103 12.84 8.65 -4.99
N ASN A 104 12.06 7.63 -5.39
CA ASN A 104 11.36 6.77 -4.42
C ASN A 104 12.33 5.88 -3.65
N TYR A 105 13.44 5.47 -4.29
CA TYR A 105 14.52 4.74 -3.60
C TYR A 105 15.22 5.66 -2.60
N LEU A 106 15.60 6.88 -3.03
CA LEU A 106 16.19 7.90 -2.16
C LEU A 106 15.30 8.18 -0.93
N ASN A 107 14.00 8.38 -1.12
CA ASN A 107 13.07 8.62 -0.01
C ASN A 107 13.00 7.43 0.96
N SER A 108 13.04 6.20 0.43
CA SER A 108 13.04 5.00 1.27
C SER A 108 14.33 4.90 2.08
N ALA A 109 15.48 5.26 1.48
CA ALA A 109 16.76 5.30 2.17
C ALA A 109 16.81 6.39 3.26
N ILE A 110 16.26 7.57 3.01
CA ILE A 110 16.16 8.66 4.00
C ILE A 110 15.29 8.23 5.18
N THR A 111 14.13 7.64 4.92
CA THR A 111 13.28 7.09 5.98
C THR A 111 14.01 6.01 6.76
N PHE A 112 14.67 5.08 6.07
CA PHE A 112 15.43 4.02 6.73
C PHE A 112 16.57 4.56 7.60
N ASN A 113 17.32 5.56 7.14
CA ASN A 113 18.36 6.23 7.92
C ASN A 113 17.82 6.83 9.22
N ARG A 114 16.68 7.51 9.14
CA ARG A 114 15.99 8.10 10.30
C ARG A 114 15.43 7.04 11.24
N ASP A 115 14.86 5.97 10.69
CA ASP A 115 14.35 4.83 11.48
C ASP A 115 15.47 4.10 12.24
N GLN A 116 16.71 4.14 11.73
CA GLN A 116 17.91 3.65 12.42
C GLN A 116 18.52 4.67 13.41
N GLY A 117 17.89 5.84 13.57
CA GLY A 117 18.33 6.87 14.53
C GLY A 117 19.50 7.74 14.06
N HIS A 118 19.86 7.70 12.78
CA HIS A 118 20.92 8.55 12.25
C HIS A 118 20.39 9.92 11.82
N ALA A 119 21.03 10.98 12.32
CA ALA A 119 20.80 12.34 11.84
C ALA A 119 21.37 12.52 10.42
N LEU A 120 20.86 13.53 9.70
CA LEU A 120 21.44 13.99 8.44
C LEU A 120 22.25 15.25 8.73
N ASP A 121 23.52 15.27 8.33
CA ASP A 121 24.32 16.48 8.35
C ASP A 121 23.93 17.42 7.18
N VAL A 122 24.29 18.70 7.31
CA VAL A 122 23.96 19.74 6.33
C VAL A 122 24.47 19.41 4.92
N GLY A 123 25.64 18.78 4.81
CA GLY A 123 26.22 18.36 3.54
C GLY A 123 25.39 17.28 2.87
N THR A 124 24.99 16.27 3.63
CA THR A 124 24.11 15.19 3.14
C THR A 124 22.72 15.70 2.76
N GLU A 125 22.15 16.66 3.51
CA GLU A 125 20.88 17.29 3.12
C GLU A 125 20.97 18.06 1.79
N GLY A 126 22.07 18.79 1.59
CA GLY A 126 22.37 19.45 0.33
C GLY A 126 22.50 18.46 -0.84
N ALA A 127 23.18 17.35 -0.62
CA ALA A 127 23.31 16.26 -1.60
C ALA A 127 21.94 15.61 -1.92
N ILE A 128 21.10 15.36 -0.91
CA ILE A 128 19.73 14.85 -1.09
C ILE A 128 18.90 15.79 -1.97
N LYS A 129 18.97 17.11 -1.71
CA LYS A 129 18.24 18.12 -2.51
C LYS A 129 18.70 18.10 -3.96
N ARG A 130 20.02 18.09 -4.20
CA ARG A 130 20.60 18.02 -5.55
C ARG A 130 20.24 16.72 -6.26
N ALA A 131 20.35 15.58 -5.59
CA ALA A 131 19.98 14.28 -6.13
C ALA A 131 18.49 14.22 -6.51
N ARG A 132 17.61 14.74 -5.67
CA ARG A 132 16.17 14.83 -5.99
C ARG A 132 15.92 15.65 -7.25
N MET A 133 16.51 16.84 -7.36
CA MET A 133 16.39 17.67 -8.56
C MET A 133 16.94 16.97 -9.80
N ALA A 134 18.11 16.34 -9.67
CA ALA A 134 18.73 15.60 -10.76
C ALA A 134 17.83 14.45 -11.21
N CYS A 135 17.32 13.62 -10.31
CA CYS A 135 16.47 12.47 -10.63
C CYS A 135 15.11 12.86 -11.23
N THR A 136 14.53 14.02 -10.90
CA THR A 136 13.24 14.44 -11.44
C THR A 136 13.32 15.15 -12.79
N ARG A 137 14.46 15.75 -13.12
CA ARG A 137 14.66 16.43 -14.41
C ARG A 137 14.50 15.48 -15.59
N ASN A 138 13.81 15.97 -16.63
CA ASN A 138 13.58 15.27 -17.89
C ASN A 138 12.88 13.91 -17.76
N LEU A 139 12.09 13.69 -16.70
CA LEU A 139 11.29 12.47 -16.56
C LEU A 139 10.19 12.34 -17.63
N GLY A 140 9.84 13.44 -18.32
CA GLY A 140 8.70 13.51 -19.22
C GLY A 140 7.36 13.42 -18.48
N PRO A 141 6.22 13.55 -19.19
CA PRO A 141 4.92 13.40 -18.57
C PRO A 141 4.77 12.00 -17.94
N PRO A 142 4.04 11.88 -16.82
CA PRO A 142 3.73 10.58 -16.27
C PRO A 142 2.94 9.79 -17.30
N GLN A 143 3.46 8.63 -17.72
CA GLN A 143 2.69 7.71 -18.55
C GLN A 143 1.61 7.11 -17.66
N ARG A 144 0.37 7.56 -17.87
CA ARG A 144 -0.80 6.97 -17.24
C ARG A 144 -1.35 5.92 -18.19
N MET A 145 -1.78 4.80 -17.64
CA MET A 145 -2.55 3.83 -18.40
C MET A 145 -3.85 4.49 -18.84
N ARG A 146 -4.25 4.31 -20.11
CA ARG A 146 -5.54 4.80 -20.60
C ARG A 146 -6.65 4.10 -19.80
N GLY A 147 -7.65 4.86 -19.37
CA GLY A 147 -8.84 4.28 -18.76
C GLY A 147 -9.62 3.43 -19.78
N ILE A 148 -10.32 2.41 -19.30
CA ILE A 148 -11.29 1.66 -20.11
C ILE A 148 -12.55 2.51 -20.20
N THR A 149 -13.06 2.73 -21.41
CA THR A 149 -14.30 3.48 -21.62
C THR A 149 -15.53 2.59 -21.43
N LEU A 150 -16.69 3.17 -21.08
CA LEU A 150 -17.94 2.42 -20.98
C LEU A 150 -18.36 1.77 -22.31
N GLN A 151 -17.99 2.37 -23.45
CA GLN A 151 -18.24 1.81 -24.78
C GLN A 151 -17.42 0.54 -25.02
N GLU A 152 -16.15 0.55 -24.63
CA GLU A 152 -15.28 -0.64 -24.70
C GLU A 152 -15.79 -1.73 -23.78
N LEU A 153 -16.24 -1.35 -22.57
CA LEU A 153 -16.82 -2.29 -21.61
C LEU A 153 -18.11 -2.94 -22.17
N ARG A 154 -19.00 -2.17 -22.77
CA ARG A 154 -20.22 -2.67 -23.44
C ARG A 154 -19.89 -3.68 -24.54
N THR A 155 -18.87 -3.41 -25.35
CA THR A 155 -18.41 -4.33 -26.40
C THR A 155 -17.85 -5.62 -25.82
N LEU A 156 -17.09 -5.54 -24.72
CA LEU A 156 -16.58 -6.71 -24.01
C LEU A 156 -17.72 -7.57 -23.43
N THR A 157 -18.74 -6.96 -22.83
CA THR A 157 -19.92 -7.68 -22.31
C THR A 157 -20.61 -8.53 -23.37
N ARG A 158 -20.70 -8.03 -24.62
CA ARG A 158 -21.37 -8.72 -25.72
C ARG A 158 -20.53 -9.85 -26.33
N LYS A 159 -19.20 -9.73 -26.30
CA LYS A 159 -18.27 -10.68 -26.94
C LYS A 159 -17.87 -11.82 -26.01
N LEU A 160 -17.77 -11.57 -24.72
CA LEU A 160 -17.29 -12.53 -23.76
C LEU A 160 -18.38 -13.53 -23.38
N LYS A 161 -18.08 -14.82 -23.52
CA LYS A 161 -18.92 -15.93 -23.09
C LYS A 161 -18.21 -16.71 -21.98
N GLY A 162 -19.00 -17.29 -21.08
CA GLY A 162 -18.49 -18.08 -19.96
C GLY A 162 -18.45 -17.32 -18.63
N PHE A 163 -18.67 -18.06 -17.55
CA PHE A 163 -18.90 -17.56 -16.20
C PHE A 163 -17.83 -16.56 -15.72
N TYR A 164 -16.55 -16.93 -15.85
CA TYR A 164 -15.43 -16.08 -15.43
C TYR A 164 -15.32 -14.76 -16.21
N ALA A 165 -15.68 -14.77 -17.48
CA ALA A 165 -15.59 -13.59 -18.33
C ALA A 165 -16.70 -12.59 -17.99
N VAL A 166 -17.91 -13.10 -17.74
CA VAL A 166 -19.06 -12.30 -17.26
C VAL A 166 -18.76 -11.67 -15.90
N GLN A 167 -18.20 -12.43 -14.94
CA GLN A 167 -17.84 -11.91 -13.62
C GLN A 167 -16.80 -10.77 -13.69
N ARG A 168 -15.80 -10.87 -14.57
CA ARG A 168 -14.80 -9.81 -14.73
C ARG A 168 -15.42 -8.52 -15.25
N VAL A 169 -16.29 -8.61 -16.25
CA VAL A 169 -16.99 -7.44 -16.82
C VAL A 169 -17.93 -6.82 -15.80
N ALA A 170 -18.68 -7.63 -15.05
CA ALA A 170 -19.54 -7.15 -13.96
C ALA A 170 -18.72 -6.42 -12.88
N GLY A 171 -17.55 -6.95 -12.51
CA GLY A 171 -16.64 -6.29 -11.57
C GLY A 171 -16.16 -4.92 -12.06
N TYR A 172 -15.81 -4.79 -13.35
CA TYR A 172 -15.45 -3.49 -13.94
C TYR A 172 -16.64 -2.51 -13.99
N LEU A 173 -17.85 -2.99 -14.28
CA LEU A 173 -19.07 -2.18 -14.25
C LEU A 173 -19.33 -1.64 -12.85
N LEU A 174 -19.32 -2.51 -11.84
CA LEU A 174 -19.51 -2.13 -10.44
C LEU A 174 -18.44 -1.12 -9.99
N ALA A 175 -17.18 -1.38 -10.28
CA ALA A 175 -16.10 -0.47 -9.91
C ALA A 175 -16.18 0.88 -10.63
N SER A 176 -16.66 0.91 -11.87
CA SER A 176 -16.85 2.17 -12.62
C SER A 176 -18.06 2.95 -12.11
N TRP A 177 -19.15 2.27 -11.77
CA TRP A 177 -20.39 2.89 -11.29
C TRP A 177 -20.22 3.51 -9.89
N PHE A 178 -19.58 2.77 -8.97
CA PHE A 178 -19.33 3.21 -7.59
C PHE A 178 -17.93 3.81 -7.38
N LEU A 179 -17.16 4.00 -8.46
CA LEU A 179 -15.79 4.54 -8.44
C LEU A 179 -14.85 3.82 -7.45
N LEU A 180 -15.01 2.50 -7.33
CA LEU A 180 -14.25 1.66 -6.39
C LEU A 180 -12.81 1.47 -6.84
N ARG A 181 -11.88 1.48 -5.89
CA ARG A 181 -10.51 0.98 -6.12
C ARG A 181 -10.52 -0.53 -6.24
N CYS A 182 -9.55 -1.11 -6.94
CA CYS A 182 -9.45 -2.56 -7.07
C CYS A 182 -9.39 -3.28 -5.71
N SER A 183 -8.75 -2.69 -4.70
CA SER A 183 -8.71 -3.26 -3.35
C SER A 183 -10.06 -3.24 -2.64
N GLU A 184 -10.91 -2.24 -2.92
CA GLU A 184 -12.27 -2.13 -2.38
C GLU A 184 -13.19 -3.13 -3.09
N LEU A 185 -13.10 -3.23 -4.42
CA LEU A 185 -13.84 -4.23 -5.20
C LEU A 185 -13.50 -5.68 -4.77
N ILE A 186 -12.23 -5.97 -4.48
CA ILE A 186 -11.81 -7.31 -4.01
C ILE A 186 -12.32 -7.62 -2.59
N ALA A 187 -12.53 -6.58 -1.78
CA ALA A 187 -13.04 -6.69 -0.41
C ALA A 187 -14.58 -6.65 -0.35
N LEU A 188 -15.24 -6.30 -1.45
CA LEU A 188 -16.70 -6.27 -1.55
C LEU A 188 -17.27 -7.67 -1.35
N ASP A 189 -18.34 -7.75 -0.59
CA ASP A 189 -19.06 -8.96 -0.26
C ASP A 189 -20.55 -8.66 -0.48
N ILE A 190 -21.35 -9.66 -0.82
CA ILE A 190 -22.79 -9.47 -1.08
C ILE A 190 -23.52 -8.87 0.13
N ARG A 191 -23.03 -9.12 1.34
CA ARG A 191 -23.57 -8.56 2.59
C ARG A 191 -23.40 -7.05 2.72
N HIS A 192 -22.56 -6.43 1.89
CA HIS A 192 -22.35 -4.99 1.86
C HIS A 192 -23.23 -4.30 0.81
N VAL A 193 -24.09 -5.04 0.09
CA VAL A 193 -24.93 -4.51 -0.98
C VAL A 193 -26.38 -4.55 -0.53
N GLU A 194 -27.02 -3.39 -0.55
CA GLU A 194 -28.44 -3.22 -0.25
C GLU A 194 -29.18 -2.85 -1.53
N PHE A 195 -30.31 -3.51 -1.76
CA PHE A 195 -31.18 -3.28 -2.90
C PHE A 195 -32.50 -2.67 -2.41
N ASP A 196 -32.75 -1.42 -2.79
CA ASP A 196 -34.06 -0.80 -2.64
C ASP A 196 -34.79 -0.90 -3.99
N GLU A 197 -35.66 -1.91 -4.12
CA GLU A 197 -36.44 -2.14 -5.33
C GLU A 197 -37.52 -1.08 -5.55
N VAL A 198 -37.99 -0.42 -4.49
CA VAL A 198 -39.02 0.63 -4.59
C VAL A 198 -38.42 1.89 -5.21
N GLN A 199 -37.22 2.27 -4.77
CA GLN A 199 -36.52 3.44 -5.30
C GLN A 199 -35.61 3.13 -6.49
N SER A 200 -35.44 1.85 -6.85
CA SER A 200 -34.47 1.38 -7.85
C SER A 200 -33.04 1.86 -7.54
N VAL A 201 -32.68 1.85 -6.25
CA VAL A 201 -31.37 2.28 -5.75
C VAL A 201 -30.58 1.06 -5.26
N VAL A 202 -29.30 1.01 -5.61
CA VAL A 202 -28.35 0.03 -5.09
C VAL A 202 -27.32 0.78 -4.25
N SER A 203 -27.21 0.43 -2.97
CA SER A 203 -26.27 1.01 -2.03
C SER A 203 -25.17 0.01 -1.71
N ILE A 204 -23.92 0.49 -1.63
CA ILE A 204 -22.76 -0.34 -1.29
C ILE A 204 -22.03 0.25 -0.10
N THR A 205 -21.93 -0.52 0.99
CA THR A 205 -21.14 -0.17 2.17
C THR A 205 -19.67 -0.55 1.96
N ILE A 206 -18.76 0.43 2.03
CA ILE A 206 -17.33 0.19 1.81
C ILE A 206 -16.62 0.04 3.16
N ALA A 207 -16.44 -1.20 3.63
CA ALA A 207 -15.89 -1.47 4.97
C ALA A 207 -14.46 -0.97 5.24
N SER A 208 -13.68 -0.60 4.21
CA SER A 208 -12.31 -0.10 4.41
C SER A 208 -11.84 0.74 3.24
N SER A 209 -11.71 2.05 3.45
CA SER A 209 -11.10 2.99 2.51
C SER A 209 -9.71 3.43 3.01
N LYS A 210 -8.84 3.84 2.09
CA LYS A 210 -7.52 4.41 2.43
C LYS A 210 -7.64 5.66 3.34
N MET A 211 -8.76 6.37 3.26
CA MET A 211 -9.04 7.57 4.08
C MET A 211 -9.85 7.25 5.34
N ASP A 212 -10.28 6.00 5.50
CA ASP A 212 -11.09 5.59 6.63
C ASP A 212 -10.17 5.22 7.80
N GLN A 213 -9.99 6.17 8.71
CA GLN A 213 -9.17 5.99 9.91
C GLN A 213 -9.80 4.99 10.90
N SER A 214 -11.11 4.78 10.79
CA SER A 214 -11.90 4.02 11.75
C SER A 214 -12.38 2.67 11.18
N ALA A 215 -12.25 2.45 9.87
CA ALA A 215 -12.58 1.20 9.16
C ALA A 215 -14.05 0.76 9.35
N PHE A 216 -14.97 1.74 9.44
CA PHE A 216 -16.40 1.48 9.57
C PHE A 216 -17.16 1.62 8.24
N GLY A 217 -16.52 2.15 7.19
CA GLY A 217 -17.23 2.56 5.98
C GLY A 217 -18.14 3.77 6.22
N CYS A 218 -18.31 4.57 5.17
CA CYS A 218 -19.32 5.63 5.14
C CYS A 218 -20.72 5.02 5.08
#